data_AF-A0A7Y2EVQ3-F1
#
_entry.id   AF-A0A7Y2EVQ3-F1
#
_cell.length_a   1.000
_cell.length_b   1.000
_cell.length_c   1.000
_cell.angle_alpha   90.00
_cell.angle_beta   90.00
_cell.angle_gamma   90.00
#
_symmetry.space_group_name_H-M   'P 1'
#
loop_
_entity.id
_entity.type
_entity.pdbx_description
1 polymer ?
#
loop_
_entity_poly.entity_id
_entity_poly.type
_entity_poly.pdbx_seq_one_letter_code
_entity_poly.pdbx_strand_id
1 'polypeptide(L)'
;MHDQSTHTRRQLIGSVARVLIAGVVGGAATAQLTGGRRVLGVEPVLRAAATALEPAVRLALHGDLHFPVDVAGGDLVIPNGFGGVSGVKGAGGHNGVDIGNGCSDGRGRPLLACVDGTLNSEKVLSTAGRLRVLADDVGNYYRYHHLDAYAPEIEVGDRVRRGDVIGYMGSSGNTSWSHLHFEVWIGGISPGLGGRAVDPLPRLPLPIPGVTVGLPDC
;
A
#
# COMPACT_ATOMS: atom_id res chain seq x y z
N MET A 1 34.17 -37.48 35.46
CA MET A 1 34.35 -38.50 34.40
C MET A 1 33.20 -38.34 33.41
N HIS A 2 33.48 -38.47 32.11
CA HIS A 2 32.54 -38.58 30.98
C HIS A 2 31.48 -37.49 30.76
N ASP A 3 31.84 -36.56 29.89
CA ASP A 3 31.02 -36.12 28.75
C ASP A 3 30.49 -37.33 27.93
N GLN A 4 29.38 -37.15 27.21
CA GLN A 4 29.25 -37.45 25.77
C GLN A 4 27.90 -36.97 25.23
N SER A 5 28.01 -35.91 24.41
CA SER A 5 27.02 -35.24 23.56
C SER A 5 26.20 -36.07 22.53
N THR A 6 25.38 -35.37 21.71
CA THR A 6 24.57 -35.82 20.53
C THR A 6 23.16 -36.38 20.86
N HIS A 7 22.05 -36.13 20.13
CA HIS A 7 21.68 -35.38 18.89
C HIS A 7 20.12 -35.25 18.85
N THR A 8 19.38 -34.46 18.02
CA THR A 8 19.60 -33.25 17.19
C THR A 8 18.27 -32.74 16.56
N ARG A 9 17.97 -31.42 16.60
CA ARG A 9 16.86 -30.68 15.87
C ARG A 9 15.41 -31.04 16.26
N ARG A 10 14.35 -30.21 16.15
CA ARG A 10 13.99 -28.92 15.48
C ARG A 10 12.71 -28.44 16.24
N GLN A 11 12.32 -27.17 16.41
CA GLN A 11 12.17 -26.07 15.45
C GLN A 11 12.35 -24.67 16.10
N LEU A 12 12.56 -23.66 15.24
CA LEU A 12 12.76 -22.23 15.56
C LEU A 12 11.41 -21.47 15.49
N ILE A 13 11.09 -20.54 16.41
CA ILE A 13 11.33 -19.06 16.41
C ILE A 13 10.49 -18.26 15.39
N GLY A 14 9.92 -17.14 15.87
CA GLY A 14 9.29 -16.07 15.08
C GLY A 14 8.21 -15.30 15.85
N SER A 15 8.45 -14.76 17.05
CA SER A 15 9.34 -13.62 17.39
C SER A 15 9.00 -12.33 16.62
N VAL A 16 8.22 -11.47 17.28
CA VAL A 16 7.89 -10.09 16.87
C VAL A 16 9.15 -9.27 16.62
N ALA A 17 9.28 -8.72 15.41
CA ALA A 17 10.42 -7.90 15.03
C ALA A 17 10.34 -6.48 15.62
N ARG A 18 10.91 -6.30 16.82
CA ARG A 18 11.36 -4.97 17.26
C ARG A 18 12.53 -4.53 16.38
N VAL A 19 12.29 -3.69 15.38
CA VAL A 19 13.36 -3.05 14.61
C VAL A 19 13.97 -1.93 15.45
N LEU A 20 14.98 -2.28 16.25
CA LEU A 20 15.95 -1.33 16.75
C LEU A 20 16.87 -0.95 15.58
N ILE A 21 16.85 0.34 15.19
CA ILE A 21 17.79 0.87 14.19
C ILE A 21 19.17 1.06 14.87
N ALA A 22 19.88 -0.05 15.03
CA ALA A 22 21.30 -0.06 15.35
C ALA A 22 22.08 -0.23 14.04
N GLY A 23 22.44 0.88 13.39
CA GLY A 23 22.99 0.85 12.02
C GLY A 23 23.98 1.95 11.63
N VAL A 24 24.00 3.12 12.27
CA VAL A 24 25.07 4.14 12.08
C VAL A 24 25.39 4.88 13.39
N VAL A 25 25.83 4.16 14.43
CA VAL A 25 26.69 4.73 15.48
C VAL A 25 27.77 3.71 15.82
N GLY A 26 28.95 3.89 15.22
CA GLY A 26 30.13 3.04 15.41
C GLY A 26 31.46 3.79 15.36
N GLY A 27 31.41 5.13 15.32
CA GLY A 27 32.55 6.01 15.53
C GLY A 27 32.22 6.90 16.72
N ALA A 28 32.89 6.68 17.86
CA ALA A 28 32.65 7.47 19.05
C ALA A 28 33.18 8.90 18.86
N ALA A 29 32.27 9.88 18.85
CA ALA A 29 32.60 11.30 18.90
C ALA A 29 32.01 11.92 20.17
N THR A 30 32.69 11.72 21.30
CA THR A 30 32.44 12.47 22.53
C THR A 30 32.80 13.93 22.30
N ALA A 31 31.81 14.77 22.00
CA ALA A 31 32.01 16.19 21.73
C ALA A 31 32.27 16.98 23.03
N GLN A 32 33.53 17.07 23.44
CA GLN A 32 33.97 17.99 24.49
C GLN A 32 33.92 19.42 23.95
N LEU A 33 33.12 20.30 24.57
CA LEU A 33 32.94 21.68 24.11
C LEU A 33 34.08 22.60 24.57
N THR A 34 35.06 22.85 23.68
CA THR A 34 35.98 24.00 23.79
C THR A 34 36.30 24.59 22.41
N GLY A 35 35.93 25.85 22.18
CA GLY A 35 36.36 26.63 21.01
C GLY A 35 35.37 26.66 19.85
N GLY A 36 34.82 27.84 19.56
CA GLY A 36 33.69 28.04 18.65
C GLY A 36 33.84 27.50 17.22
N ARG A 37 32.84 26.70 16.81
CA ARG A 37 32.35 26.62 15.43
C ARG A 37 30.85 26.30 15.46
N ARG A 38 30.08 26.90 14.53
CA ARG A 38 28.63 26.70 14.41
C ARG A 38 28.29 25.21 14.29
N VAL A 39 27.32 24.76 15.10
CA VAL A 39 26.61 23.51 14.84
C VAL A 39 25.86 23.66 13.52
N LEU A 40 26.30 22.95 12.49
CA LEU A 40 25.49 22.74 11.28
C LEU A 40 24.32 21.83 11.70
N GLY A 41 23.09 22.31 11.49
CA GLY A 41 21.90 21.67 12.03
C GLY A 41 21.74 20.21 11.58
N VAL A 42 21.14 19.39 12.43
CA VAL A 42 20.83 17.98 12.14
C VAL A 42 19.63 17.80 11.20
N GLU A 43 18.78 18.82 11.08
CA GLU A 43 17.59 18.86 10.20
C GLU A 43 17.83 18.45 8.73
N PRO A 44 18.87 18.92 8.01
CA PRO A 44 19.08 18.55 6.62
C PRO A 44 19.50 17.09 6.47
N VAL A 45 20.21 16.54 7.47
CA VAL A 45 20.70 15.15 7.48
C VAL A 45 19.54 14.19 7.77
N LEU A 46 18.68 14.52 8.74
CA LEU A 46 17.45 13.77 9.02
C LEU A 46 16.49 13.83 7.82
N ARG A 47 16.31 15.00 7.20
CA ARG A 47 15.51 15.15 5.99
C ARG A 47 16.08 14.37 4.79
N ALA A 48 17.40 14.38 4.59
CA ALA A 48 18.07 13.60 3.53
C ALA A 48 18.00 12.09 3.79
N ALA A 49 18.12 11.65 5.04
CA ALA A 49 17.93 10.25 5.42
C ALA A 49 16.48 9.79 5.21
N ALA A 50 15.49 10.65 5.48
CA ALA A 50 14.10 10.41 5.15
C ALA A 50 13.88 10.23 3.63
N THR A 51 14.56 11.01 2.78
CA THR A 51 14.51 10.79 1.33
C THR A 51 15.27 9.53 0.86
N ALA A 52 16.31 9.10 1.59
CA ALA A 52 17.15 7.96 1.23
C ALA A 52 16.63 6.59 1.73
N LEU A 53 15.56 6.56 2.53
CA LEU A 53 14.92 5.31 2.94
C LEU A 53 14.27 4.61 1.74
N GLU A 54 14.67 3.35 1.54
CA GLU A 54 14.17 2.44 0.50
C GLU A 54 12.63 2.38 0.48
N PRO A 55 12.01 2.14 -0.70
CA PRO A 55 10.57 1.92 -0.84
C PRO A 55 9.94 1.02 0.23
N ALA A 56 10.62 -0.08 0.59
CA ALA A 56 10.13 -1.01 1.60
C ALA A 56 10.07 -0.39 3.01
N VAL A 57 11.02 0.47 3.36
CA VAL A 57 11.08 1.09 4.70
C VAL A 57 10.18 2.32 4.78
N ARG A 58 9.98 3.06 3.68
CA ARG A 58 8.95 4.11 3.62
C ARG A 58 7.56 3.55 3.93
N LEU A 59 7.20 2.41 3.35
CA LEU A 59 5.91 1.79 3.64
C LEU A 59 5.85 1.18 5.04
N ALA A 60 6.94 0.59 5.53
CA ALA A 60 7.01 0.07 6.90
C ALA A 60 6.79 1.13 8.00
N LEU A 61 6.90 2.42 7.67
CA LEU A 61 6.61 3.53 8.59
C LEU A 61 5.11 3.85 8.74
N HIS A 62 4.23 3.39 7.83
CA HIS A 62 2.80 3.74 7.83
C HIS A 62 1.87 2.65 8.37
N GLY A 63 2.42 1.49 8.75
CA GLY A 63 1.64 0.33 9.20
C GLY A 63 0.78 -0.29 8.09
N ASP A 64 0.04 -1.34 8.44
CA ASP A 64 -0.85 -2.03 7.50
C ASP A 64 -1.88 -1.05 6.94
N LEU A 65 -2.15 -1.14 5.64
CA LEU A 65 -3.13 -0.29 4.95
C LEU A 65 -4.50 -0.51 5.58
N HIS A 66 -5.35 0.52 5.61
CA HIS A 66 -6.77 0.26 5.78
C HIS A 66 -7.30 -0.42 4.53
N PHE A 67 -8.22 -1.35 4.73
CA PHE A 67 -8.75 -2.15 3.64
C PHE A 67 -9.57 -1.24 2.70
N PRO A 68 -9.28 -1.19 1.38
CA PRO A 68 -9.73 -0.11 0.49
C PRO A 68 -11.19 -0.23 0.03
N VAL A 69 -11.95 -1.18 0.59
CA VAL A 69 -13.34 -1.48 0.25
C VAL A 69 -14.10 -1.68 1.56
N ASP A 70 -15.32 -1.16 1.66
CA ASP A 70 -16.16 -1.42 2.82
C ASP A 70 -16.54 -2.91 2.92
N VAL A 71 -16.28 -3.50 4.09
CA VAL A 71 -16.59 -4.90 4.39
C VAL A 71 -18.05 -5.10 4.82
N ALA A 72 -18.77 -4.01 5.15
CA ALA A 72 -20.20 -4.04 5.40
C ALA A 72 -20.98 -4.20 4.07
N GLY A 73 -21.15 -5.44 3.63
CA GLY A 73 -21.99 -5.73 2.45
C GLY A 73 -22.01 -7.18 1.95
N GLY A 74 -21.21 -8.07 2.52
CA GLY A 74 -21.09 -9.47 2.09
C GLY A 74 -19.67 -9.84 1.65
N ASP A 75 -19.48 -11.12 1.36
CA ASP A 75 -18.18 -11.77 1.17
C ASP A 75 -17.38 -11.15 0.01
N LEU A 76 -16.23 -10.56 0.37
CA LEU A 76 -15.27 -10.04 -0.58
C LEU A 76 -14.24 -11.11 -0.92
N VAL A 77 -13.81 -11.13 -2.17
CA VAL A 77 -12.72 -11.97 -2.66
C VAL A 77 -11.61 -11.12 -3.25
N ILE A 78 -10.39 -11.59 -3.04
CA ILE A 78 -9.17 -11.01 -3.59
C ILE A 78 -8.46 -12.09 -4.43
N PRO A 79 -8.77 -12.19 -5.73
CA PRO A 79 -7.97 -12.99 -6.64
C PRO A 79 -6.52 -12.50 -6.59
N ASN A 80 -5.59 -13.40 -6.26
CA ASN A 80 -4.18 -13.06 -6.12
C ASN A 80 -3.53 -12.86 -7.50
N GLY A 81 -3.80 -11.69 -8.10
CA GLY A 81 -3.45 -11.37 -9.48
C GLY A 81 -2.16 -10.56 -9.66
N PHE A 82 -1.54 -10.02 -8.61
CA PHE A 82 -0.39 -9.11 -8.76
C PHE A 82 0.77 -9.79 -9.50
N GLY A 83 1.35 -9.09 -10.50
CA GLY A 83 2.41 -9.62 -11.36
C GLY A 83 1.94 -10.67 -12.37
N GLY A 84 0.66 -11.05 -12.37
CA GLY A 84 0.06 -11.95 -13.33
C GLY A 84 -0.15 -11.32 -14.71
N VAL A 85 -0.65 -12.12 -15.66
CA VAL A 85 -1.03 -11.64 -16.99
C VAL A 85 -2.28 -10.78 -16.87
N SER A 86 -2.19 -9.51 -17.26
CA SER A 86 -3.37 -8.64 -17.35
C SER A 86 -4.27 -9.06 -18.51
N GLY A 87 -5.60 -9.05 -18.31
CA GLY A 87 -6.58 -9.23 -19.38
C GLY A 87 -6.57 -8.10 -20.43
N VAL A 88 -5.85 -7.01 -20.18
CA VAL A 88 -5.69 -5.89 -21.12
C VAL A 88 -4.62 -6.23 -22.16
N LYS A 89 -5.03 -6.39 -23.42
CA LYS A 89 -4.13 -6.69 -24.54
C LYS A 89 -2.99 -5.67 -24.65
N GLY A 90 -1.75 -6.12 -24.40
CA GLY A 90 -0.53 -5.30 -24.49
C GLY A 90 -0.06 -4.68 -23.17
N ALA A 91 -0.76 -4.90 -22.05
CA ALA A 91 -0.25 -4.54 -20.73
C ALA A 91 0.86 -5.52 -20.29
N GLY A 92 1.94 -4.99 -19.71
CA GLY A 92 3.12 -5.76 -19.29
C GLY A 92 2.96 -6.61 -18.04
N GLY A 93 1.75 -6.64 -17.45
CA GLY A 93 1.44 -7.34 -16.21
C GLY A 93 0.29 -6.67 -15.45
N HIS A 94 -0.13 -7.30 -14.36
CA HIS A 94 -1.14 -6.78 -13.44
C HIS A 94 -0.47 -6.05 -12.27
N ASN A 95 -0.60 -4.72 -12.19
CA ASN A 95 0.15 -3.90 -11.22
C ASN A 95 -0.53 -3.76 -9.84
N GLY A 96 -1.61 -4.50 -9.61
CA GLY A 96 -2.43 -4.41 -8.41
C GLY A 96 -3.08 -5.75 -8.06
N VAL A 97 -4.05 -5.69 -7.15
CA VAL A 97 -4.99 -6.78 -6.88
C VAL A 97 -6.41 -6.33 -7.18
N ASP A 98 -7.24 -7.27 -7.57
CA ASP A 98 -8.67 -7.03 -7.75
C ASP A 98 -9.40 -7.41 -6.46
N ILE A 99 -10.35 -6.59 -6.03
CA ILE A 99 -11.17 -6.83 -4.84
C ILE A 99 -12.62 -6.65 -5.26
N GLY A 100 -13.43 -7.70 -5.13
CA GLY A 100 -14.84 -7.67 -5.54
C GLY A 100 -15.73 -8.61 -4.73
N ASN A 101 -17.03 -8.59 -5.00
CA ASN A 101 -18.07 -9.11 -4.13
C ASN A 101 -18.41 -10.60 -4.37
N GLY A 102 -17.37 -11.44 -4.39
CA GLY A 102 -17.48 -12.89 -4.60
C GLY A 102 -18.27 -13.23 -5.86
N CYS A 103 -19.37 -13.96 -5.67
CA CYS A 103 -20.25 -14.45 -6.74
C CYS A 103 -21.36 -13.45 -7.15
N SER A 104 -21.27 -12.20 -6.69
CA SER A 104 -22.34 -11.20 -6.82
C SER A 104 -21.81 -9.85 -7.33
N ASP A 105 -22.69 -9.00 -7.86
CA ASP A 105 -22.28 -7.64 -8.27
C ASP A 105 -21.86 -6.84 -7.01
N GLY A 106 -20.68 -6.22 -7.07
CA GLY A 106 -20.15 -5.36 -6.02
C GLY A 106 -20.43 -3.87 -6.24
N ARG A 107 -21.07 -3.50 -7.35
CA ARG A 107 -21.31 -2.11 -7.74
C ARG A 107 -21.99 -1.30 -6.64
N GLY A 108 -21.52 -0.07 -6.44
CA GLY A 108 -22.06 0.85 -5.44
C GLY A 108 -21.49 0.64 -4.04
N ARG A 109 -20.71 -0.43 -3.80
CA ARG A 109 -20.03 -0.62 -2.51
C ARG A 109 -19.02 0.51 -2.24
N PRO A 110 -19.00 1.12 -1.05
CA PRO A 110 -18.06 2.19 -0.74
C PRO A 110 -16.59 1.74 -0.88
N LEU A 111 -15.78 2.62 -1.45
CA LEU A 111 -14.33 2.50 -1.54
C LEU A 111 -13.71 3.46 -0.54
N LEU A 112 -12.80 2.95 0.28
CA LEU A 112 -12.31 3.65 1.46
C LEU A 112 -10.85 4.07 1.28
N ALA A 113 -10.50 5.25 1.77
CA ALA A 113 -9.12 5.71 1.77
C ALA A 113 -8.23 4.78 2.64
N CYS A 114 -7.30 4.07 2.00
CA CYS A 114 -6.39 3.12 2.66
C CYS A 114 -5.41 3.79 3.65
N VAL A 115 -5.19 5.11 3.52
CA VAL A 115 -4.25 5.92 4.33
C VAL A 115 -4.81 7.33 4.52
N ASP A 116 -4.30 8.05 5.51
CA ASP A 116 -4.38 9.51 5.54
C ASP A 116 -3.57 10.08 4.37
N GLY A 117 -4.10 11.07 3.67
CA GLY A 117 -3.42 11.62 2.50
C GLY A 117 -4.22 12.69 1.77
N THR A 118 -3.82 12.99 0.55
CA THR A 118 -4.50 13.95 -0.34
C THR A 118 -5.04 13.23 -1.57
N LEU A 119 -6.25 13.59 -2.01
CA LEU A 119 -6.76 13.15 -3.31
C LEU A 119 -5.96 13.85 -4.42
N ASN A 120 -4.93 13.16 -4.91
CA ASN A 120 -3.92 13.71 -5.80
C ASN A 120 -4.42 13.88 -7.24
N SER A 121 -5.26 12.97 -7.73
CA SER A 121 -5.90 13.14 -9.04
C SER A 121 -7.15 12.29 -9.22
N GLU A 122 -7.98 12.76 -10.13
CA GLU A 122 -9.17 12.08 -10.66
C GLU A 122 -9.09 12.06 -12.20
N LYS A 123 -9.43 10.93 -12.83
CA LYS A 123 -9.34 10.76 -14.29
C LYS A 123 -10.39 9.78 -14.81
N VAL A 124 -10.81 9.95 -16.07
CA VAL A 124 -11.54 8.92 -16.82
C VAL A 124 -10.66 8.44 -17.96
N LEU A 125 -10.30 7.15 -17.95
CA LEU A 125 -9.39 6.52 -18.91
C LEU A 125 -10.07 5.31 -19.56
N SER A 126 -9.74 5.00 -20.81
CA SER A 126 -10.34 3.88 -21.55
C SER A 126 -10.14 2.52 -20.87
N THR A 127 -8.93 2.26 -20.35
CA THR A 127 -8.62 1.02 -19.64
C THR A 127 -9.06 1.06 -18.18
N ALA A 128 -8.57 2.03 -17.40
CA ALA A 128 -8.79 2.09 -15.95
C ALA A 128 -10.19 2.58 -15.55
N GLY A 129 -11.01 3.04 -16.50
CA GLY A 129 -12.31 3.63 -16.21
C GLY A 129 -12.19 4.93 -15.44
N ARG A 130 -13.13 5.16 -14.53
CA ARG A 130 -13.02 6.19 -13.50
C ARG A 130 -11.94 5.79 -12.50
N LEU A 131 -11.00 6.71 -12.28
CA LEU A 131 -9.79 6.51 -11.50
C LEU A 131 -9.67 7.62 -10.48
N ARG A 132 -9.49 7.26 -9.20
CA ARG A 132 -8.99 8.17 -8.16
C ARG A 132 -7.62 7.72 -7.67
N VAL A 133 -6.75 8.68 -7.37
CA VAL A 133 -5.40 8.43 -6.86
C VAL A 133 -5.17 9.23 -5.60
N LEU A 134 -4.92 8.54 -4.48
CA LEU A 134 -4.45 9.16 -3.24
C LEU A 134 -2.93 9.24 -3.24
N ALA A 135 -2.39 10.25 -2.56
CA ALA A 135 -0.98 10.35 -2.21
C ALA A 135 -0.83 10.49 -0.68
N ASP A 136 0.12 9.78 -0.08
CA ASP A 136 0.50 10.01 1.32
C ASP A 136 1.62 11.06 1.45
N ASP A 137 1.93 11.44 2.70
CA ASP A 137 2.92 12.48 3.02
C ASP A 137 4.37 12.08 2.70
N VAL A 138 4.65 10.81 2.36
CA VAL A 138 5.99 10.32 2.03
C VAL A 138 6.18 10.00 0.54
N GLY A 139 5.17 10.28 -0.30
CA GLY A 139 5.25 10.14 -1.75
C GLY A 139 4.96 8.74 -2.27
N ASN A 140 4.17 7.94 -1.56
CA ASN A 140 3.52 6.76 -2.14
C ASN A 140 2.19 7.18 -2.77
N TYR A 141 1.75 6.41 -3.77
CA TYR A 141 0.47 6.62 -4.46
C TYR A 141 -0.38 5.35 -4.42
N TYR A 142 -1.67 5.54 -4.20
CA TYR A 142 -2.66 4.47 -4.08
C TYR A 142 -3.77 4.72 -5.08
N ARG A 143 -3.98 3.77 -6.00
CA ARG A 143 -4.89 3.95 -7.13
C ARG A 143 -6.12 3.07 -6.99
N TYR A 144 -7.27 3.66 -7.30
CA TYR A 144 -8.58 3.04 -7.24
C TYR A 144 -9.19 3.14 -8.63
N HIS A 145 -9.27 2.01 -9.32
CA HIS A 145 -9.70 1.91 -10.73
C HIS A 145 -11.14 1.37 -10.81
N HIS A 146 -11.74 1.49 -12.01
CA HIS A 146 -13.05 0.93 -12.38
C HIS A 146 -14.26 1.49 -11.64
N LEU A 147 -14.13 2.63 -10.94
CA LEU A 147 -15.19 3.25 -10.13
C LEU A 147 -16.50 3.44 -10.91
N ASP A 148 -17.63 3.24 -10.23
CA ASP A 148 -18.95 3.58 -10.78
C ASP A 148 -19.22 5.08 -10.62
N ALA A 149 -18.97 5.58 -9.41
CA ALA A 149 -19.09 6.98 -9.05
C ALA A 149 -17.96 7.41 -8.10
N TYR A 150 -17.71 8.71 -8.08
CA TYR A 150 -16.84 9.37 -7.11
C TYR A 150 -17.65 9.79 -5.88
N ALA A 151 -17.01 9.91 -4.71
CA ALA A 151 -17.65 10.52 -3.55
C ALA A 151 -17.79 12.03 -3.81
N PRO A 152 -19.03 12.58 -3.86
CA PRO A 152 -19.27 13.97 -4.26
C PRO A 152 -18.81 15.01 -3.23
N GLU A 153 -18.50 14.59 -1.99
CA GLU A 153 -18.01 15.45 -0.91
C GLU A 153 -16.49 15.67 -0.93
N ILE A 154 -15.76 15.07 -1.88
CA ILE A 154 -14.29 15.10 -1.95
C ILE A 154 -13.85 15.49 -3.36
N GLU A 155 -13.01 16.51 -3.48
CA GLU A 155 -12.43 17.01 -4.75
C GLU A 155 -10.90 16.83 -4.80
N VAL A 156 -10.31 17.01 -5.99
CA VAL A 156 -8.86 16.88 -6.18
C VAL A 156 -8.13 18.02 -5.45
N GLY A 157 -7.23 17.64 -4.55
CA GLY A 157 -6.54 18.55 -3.63
C GLY A 157 -7.00 18.41 -2.18
N ASP A 158 -8.16 17.80 -1.92
CA ASP A 158 -8.67 17.63 -0.57
C ASP A 158 -7.85 16.63 0.26
N ARG A 159 -7.81 16.89 1.56
CA ARG A 159 -7.21 15.98 2.54
C ARG A 159 -8.25 14.98 3.01
N VAL A 160 -7.93 13.70 2.85
CA VAL A 160 -8.74 12.57 3.32
C VAL A 160 -8.05 11.88 4.50
N ARG A 161 -8.86 11.29 5.38
CA ARG A 161 -8.42 10.40 6.44
C ARG A 161 -8.59 8.95 6.02
N ARG A 162 -7.79 8.09 6.60
CA ARG A 162 -7.94 6.64 6.55
C ARG A 162 -9.38 6.24 6.92
N GLY A 163 -10.06 5.54 6.01
CA GLY A 163 -11.44 5.09 6.15
C GLY A 163 -12.50 6.02 5.56
N ASP A 164 -12.14 7.22 5.09
CA ASP A 164 -13.10 8.11 4.41
C ASP A 164 -13.57 7.48 3.08
N VAL A 165 -14.85 7.60 2.75
CA VAL A 165 -15.40 7.12 1.48
C VAL A 165 -14.93 8.03 0.35
N ILE A 166 -14.10 7.51 -0.56
CA ILE A 166 -13.55 8.26 -1.70
C ILE A 166 -14.24 7.94 -3.02
N GLY A 167 -15.14 6.98 -3.06
CA GLY A 167 -15.89 6.60 -4.26
C GLY A 167 -16.63 5.29 -4.08
N TYR A 168 -17.11 4.74 -5.20
CA TYR A 168 -17.97 3.56 -5.20
C TYR A 168 -17.49 2.55 -6.24
N MET A 169 -17.44 1.27 -5.84
CA MET A 169 -17.03 0.15 -6.68
C MET A 169 -17.89 0.11 -7.95
N GLY A 170 -17.28 -0.22 -9.08
CA GLY A 170 -17.98 -0.25 -10.36
C GLY A 170 -17.34 -1.20 -11.35
N SER A 171 -17.69 -0.98 -12.62
CA SER A 171 -17.22 -1.78 -13.75
C SER A 171 -16.90 -0.85 -14.94
N SER A 172 -16.36 0.35 -14.68
CA SER A 172 -16.05 1.32 -15.73
C SER A 172 -14.69 1.05 -16.38
N GLY A 173 -14.52 1.44 -17.65
CA GLY A 173 -13.30 1.13 -18.42
C GLY A 173 -13.33 -0.28 -19.01
N ASN A 174 -12.16 -0.91 -19.14
CA ASN A 174 -12.02 -2.23 -19.75
C ASN A 174 -11.98 -3.34 -18.68
N THR A 175 -13.16 -3.76 -18.22
CA THR A 175 -13.36 -4.86 -17.26
C THR A 175 -14.58 -5.70 -17.64
N SER A 176 -14.56 -6.98 -17.27
CA SER A 176 -15.65 -7.94 -17.47
C SER A 176 -16.65 -8.03 -16.30
N TRP A 177 -16.32 -7.47 -15.12
CA TRP A 177 -17.13 -7.58 -13.90
C TRP A 177 -16.86 -6.43 -12.92
N SER A 178 -17.77 -6.20 -11.97
CA SER A 178 -17.60 -5.11 -11.01
C SER A 178 -16.62 -5.46 -9.88
N HIS A 179 -15.53 -4.70 -9.81
CA HIS A 179 -14.50 -4.84 -8.80
C HIS A 179 -13.74 -3.52 -8.61
N LEU A 180 -13.01 -3.41 -7.50
CA LEU A 180 -11.93 -2.44 -7.36
C LEU A 180 -10.63 -3.09 -7.86
N HIS A 181 -10.00 -2.53 -8.89
CA HIS A 181 -8.58 -2.80 -9.13
C HIS A 181 -7.74 -1.79 -8.33
N PHE A 182 -6.93 -2.30 -7.39
CA PHE A 182 -6.18 -1.52 -6.41
C PHE A 182 -4.67 -1.66 -6.63
N GLU A 183 -3.98 -0.55 -6.92
CA GLU A 183 -2.53 -0.52 -7.10
C GLU A 183 -1.84 0.29 -5.99
N VAL A 184 -0.67 -0.17 -5.51
CA VAL A 184 0.21 0.55 -4.58
C VAL A 184 1.53 0.87 -5.28
N TRP A 185 1.91 2.15 -5.32
CA TRP A 185 3.10 2.64 -6.02
C TRP A 185 4.01 3.40 -5.06
N ILE A 186 5.31 3.09 -5.09
CA ILE A 186 6.29 3.69 -4.18
C ILE A 186 7.42 4.36 -4.95
N GLY A 187 7.88 5.52 -4.48
CA GLY A 187 9.06 6.22 -5.00
C GLY A 187 8.83 6.93 -6.35
N GLY A 188 7.58 7.32 -6.63
CA GLY A 188 7.22 8.11 -7.80
C GLY A 188 7.27 9.62 -7.51
N ILE A 189 7.35 10.43 -8.56
CA ILE A 189 7.20 11.89 -8.45
C ILE A 189 5.71 12.28 -8.63
N SER A 190 4.97 11.50 -9.41
CA SER A 190 3.51 11.57 -9.54
C SER A 190 2.98 10.26 -10.17
N PRO A 191 1.65 10.02 -10.20
CA PRO A 191 1.10 8.76 -10.70
C PRO A 191 1.49 8.48 -12.16
N GLY A 192 2.35 7.48 -12.37
CA GLY A 192 2.82 7.08 -13.71
C GLY A 192 4.07 7.83 -14.19
N LEU A 193 4.64 8.72 -13.37
CA LEU A 193 5.94 9.35 -13.60
C LEU A 193 6.92 8.93 -12.50
N GLY A 194 7.64 7.84 -12.80
CA GLY A 194 8.52 7.16 -11.85
C GLY A 194 7.78 6.28 -10.85
N GLY A 195 8.54 5.74 -9.91
CA GLY A 195 8.05 4.81 -8.90
C GLY A 195 7.86 3.38 -9.41
N ARG A 196 7.56 2.48 -8.48
CA ARG A 196 7.41 1.04 -8.72
C ARG A 196 6.11 0.55 -8.09
N ALA A 197 5.31 -0.16 -8.87
CA ALA A 197 4.17 -0.93 -8.36
C ALA A 197 4.67 -2.04 -7.42
N VAL A 198 3.99 -2.21 -6.29
CA VAL A 198 4.27 -3.26 -5.30
C VAL A 198 3.01 -4.04 -5.00
N ASP A 199 3.17 -5.33 -4.73
CA ASP A 199 2.07 -6.22 -4.37
C ASP A 199 1.28 -5.65 -3.17
N PRO A 200 0.01 -5.25 -3.34
CA PRO A 200 -0.80 -4.74 -2.24
C PRO A 200 -1.10 -5.81 -1.18
N LEU A 201 -1.18 -7.09 -1.55
CA LEU A 201 -1.76 -8.14 -0.72
C LEU A 201 -1.06 -8.32 0.65
N PRO A 202 0.28 -8.35 0.77
CA PRO A 202 0.98 -8.43 2.05
C PRO A 202 0.92 -7.16 2.92
N ARG A 203 0.17 -6.14 2.49
CA ARG A 203 0.03 -4.82 3.14
C ARG A 203 -1.41 -4.53 3.56
N LEU A 204 -2.36 -5.36 3.13
CA LEU A 204 -3.75 -5.30 3.57
C LEU A 204 -3.87 -5.97 4.96
N PRO A 205 -4.82 -5.57 5.82
CA PRO A 205 -4.87 -5.99 7.22
C PRO A 205 -5.56 -7.35 7.35
N LEU A 206 -5.04 -8.36 6.64
CA LEU A 206 -5.61 -9.69 6.51
C LEU A 206 -5.09 -10.64 7.62
N PRO A 207 -5.90 -11.62 8.09
CA PRO A 207 -7.26 -11.93 7.64
C PRO A 207 -8.33 -10.98 8.19
N ILE A 208 -9.36 -10.72 7.40
CA ILE A 208 -10.55 -9.95 7.80
C ILE A 208 -11.76 -10.89 7.69
N PRO A 209 -12.68 -10.95 8.67
CA PRO A 209 -13.92 -11.70 8.54
C PRO A 209 -14.71 -11.27 7.29
N GLY A 210 -15.16 -12.23 6.47
CA GLY A 210 -15.83 -11.95 5.20
C GLY A 210 -14.92 -11.50 4.07
N VAL A 211 -13.59 -11.65 4.18
CA VAL A 211 -12.63 -11.39 3.09
C VAL A 211 -11.75 -12.61 2.83
N THR A 212 -11.89 -13.21 1.65
CA THR A 212 -11.16 -14.40 1.22
C THR A 212 -10.08 -14.05 0.20
N VAL A 213 -8.87 -14.57 0.39
CA VAL A 213 -7.78 -14.48 -0.60
C VAL A 213 -7.82 -15.73 -1.48
N GLY A 214 -7.98 -15.53 -2.79
CA GLY A 214 -8.18 -16.59 -3.76
C GLY A 214 -9.29 -16.27 -4.76
N LEU A 215 -9.63 -17.26 -5.58
CA LEU A 215 -10.86 -17.23 -6.37
C LEU A 215 -12.07 -17.51 -5.45
N PRO A 216 -13.27 -17.00 -5.76
CA PRO A 216 -14.49 -17.44 -5.12
C PRO A 216 -14.80 -18.91 -5.48
N ASP A 217 -15.62 -19.58 -4.67
CA ASP A 217 -16.13 -20.93 -4.97
C ASP A 217 -17.35 -20.89 -5.92
N CYS A 218 -17.22 -20.14 -7.03
CA CYS A 218 -18.18 -20.01 -8.14
C CYS A 218 -17.49 -19.61 -9.45
#